data_AF-A0A841F522-F1
#
_entry.id   AF-A0A841F522-F1
#
_cell.length_a   1.000
_cell.length_b   1.000
_cell.length_c   1.000
_cell.angle_alpha   90.00
_cell.angle_beta   90.00
_cell.angle_gamma   90.00
#
_symmetry.space_group_name_H-M   'P 1'
#
loop_
_entity.id
_entity.type
_entity.pdbx_description
1 polymer ?
#
loop_
_entity_poly.entity_id
_entity_poly.type
_entity_poly.pdbx_seq_one_letter_code
_entity_poly.pdbx_strand_id
1 'polypeptide(L)'
;MTRFLQRYMKRTIVVLIVVMLSAQVPAVKELLARGAAALYVAAKYPGQTVTFEHFEYEPHFGDYIISYTSQKTDSLHLMLAPKMLPIFVKYNPWDQPMSD
;
A
#
# COMPACT_ATOMS: atom_id res chain seq x y z
N MET A 1 41.05 -7.78 7.22
CA MET A 1 39.68 -8.05 6.72
C MET A 1 38.57 -7.23 7.39
N THR A 2 38.76 -6.62 8.56
CA THR A 2 37.68 -5.95 9.32
C THR A 2 37.27 -4.56 8.80
N ARG A 3 38.19 -3.77 8.21
CA ARG A 3 37.91 -2.40 7.75
C ARG A 3 36.99 -2.34 6.53
N PHE A 4 37.07 -3.31 5.63
CA PHE A 4 36.16 -3.41 4.48
C PHE A 4 34.75 -3.78 4.93
N LEU A 5 34.62 -4.82 5.78
CA LEU A 5 33.34 -5.24 6.34
C LEU A 5 32.65 -4.10 7.12
N GLN A 6 33.42 -3.33 7.91
CA GLN A 6 32.91 -2.15 8.61
C GLN A 6 32.41 -1.05 7.66
N ARG A 7 33.06 -0.83 6.51
CA ARG A 7 32.59 0.15 5.51
C ARG A 7 31.27 -0.29 4.87
N TYR A 8 31.13 -1.58 4.53
CA TYR A 8 29.87 -2.12 4.02
C TYR A 8 28.77 -2.04 5.07
N MET A 9 29.04 -2.47 6.30
CA MET A 9 28.05 -2.43 7.37
C MET A 9 27.57 -1.01 7.68
N LYS A 10 28.48 -0.01 7.71
CA LYS A 10 28.11 1.40 7.85
C LYS A 10 27.24 1.87 6.68
N ARG A 11 27.58 1.52 5.44
CA ARG A 11 26.76 1.87 4.26
C ARG A 11 25.38 1.23 4.34
N THR A 12 25.30 -0.04 4.69
CA THR A 12 24.02 -0.75 4.86
C THR A 12 23.16 -0.09 5.93
N ILE A 13 23.74 0.26 7.09
CA ILE A 13 23.02 0.96 8.16
C ILE A 13 22.51 2.32 7.67
N VAL A 14 23.35 3.11 6.99
CA VAL A 14 22.95 4.42 6.44
C VAL A 14 21.81 4.26 5.43
N VAL A 15 21.91 3.30 4.52
CA VAL A 15 20.84 3.00 3.56
C VAL A 15 19.55 2.63 4.29
N LEU A 16 19.62 1.80 5.32
CA LEU A 16 18.45 1.36 6.08
C LEU A 16 17.79 2.51 6.84
N ILE A 17 18.58 3.42 7.41
CA ILE A 17 18.09 4.65 8.05
C ILE A 17 17.41 5.55 7.01
N VAL A 18 18.04 5.77 5.85
CA VAL A 18 17.45 6.57 4.77
C VAL A 18 16.10 5.98 4.35
N VAL A 19 16.03 4.66 4.11
CA VAL A 19 14.77 3.98 3.77
C VAL A 19 13.70 4.17 4.85
N MET A 20 14.06 4.01 6.13
CA MET A 20 13.13 4.22 7.25
C MET A 20 12.64 5.67 7.35
N LEU A 21 13.51 6.66 7.09
CA LEU A 21 13.13 8.07 7.08
C LEU A 21 12.25 8.40 5.87
N SER A 22 12.58 7.88 4.69
CA SER A 22 11.77 8.04 3.47
C SER A 22 10.37 7.45 3.65
N ALA A 23 10.24 6.31 4.33
CA ALA A 23 8.96 5.68 4.62
C ALA A 23 8.04 6.54 5.52
N GLN A 24 8.56 7.58 6.19
CA GLN A 24 7.74 8.50 6.99
C GLN A 24 7.11 9.63 6.15
N VAL A 25 7.61 9.89 4.94
CA VAL A 25 7.12 10.95 4.06
C VAL A 25 5.71 10.58 3.54
N PRO A 26 4.70 11.46 3.67
CA PRO A 26 3.31 11.17 3.26
C PRO A 26 3.19 10.69 1.80
N ALA A 27 3.88 11.35 0.87
CA ALA A 27 3.88 10.98 -0.55
C ALA A 27 4.46 9.57 -0.80
N VAL A 28 5.46 9.15 -0.02
CA VAL A 28 6.05 7.81 -0.14
C VAL A 28 5.06 6.75 0.38
N LYS A 29 4.36 7.03 1.48
CA LYS A 29 3.32 6.12 2.00
C LYS A 29 2.17 5.96 1.02
N GLU A 30 1.74 7.07 0.42
CA GLU A 30 0.72 7.06 -0.62
C GLU A 30 1.15 6.23 -1.84
N LEU A 31 2.38 6.43 -2.33
CA LEU A 31 2.91 5.64 -3.44
C LEU A 31 2.96 4.14 -3.11
N LEU A 32 3.43 3.78 -1.91
CA LEU A 32 3.50 2.40 -1.46
C LEU A 32 2.10 1.77 -1.30
N ALA A 33 1.15 2.51 -0.73
CA ALA A 33 -0.23 2.04 -0.54
C ALA A 33 -0.93 1.85 -1.89
N ARG A 34 -0.81 2.80 -2.82
CA ARG A 34 -1.31 2.69 -4.20
C ARG A 34 -0.68 1.51 -4.92
N GLY A 35 0.63 1.33 -4.80
CA GLY A 35 1.35 0.20 -5.41
C GLY A 35 0.90 -1.15 -4.86
N ALA A 36 0.79 -1.27 -3.53
CA ALA A 36 0.30 -2.49 -2.88
C ALA A 36 -1.13 -2.83 -3.29
N ALA A 37 -2.02 -1.82 -3.33
CA ALA A 37 -3.40 -1.99 -3.76
C ALA A 37 -3.50 -2.35 -5.25
N ALA A 38 -2.71 -1.72 -6.12
CA ALA A 38 -2.67 -2.06 -7.54
C ALA A 38 -2.22 -3.51 -7.76
N LEU A 39 -1.18 -3.96 -7.05
CA LEU A 39 -0.72 -5.35 -7.09
C LEU A 39 -1.79 -6.32 -6.57
N TYR A 40 -2.43 -6.00 -5.46
CA TYR A 40 -3.52 -6.81 -4.90
C TYR A 40 -4.67 -6.96 -5.88
N VAL A 41 -5.14 -5.85 -6.46
CA VAL A 41 -6.28 -5.85 -7.38
C VAL A 41 -5.92 -6.56 -8.69
N ALA A 42 -4.72 -6.36 -9.23
CA ALA A 42 -4.26 -7.07 -10.42
C ALA A 42 -4.15 -8.59 -10.20
N ALA A 43 -3.67 -9.02 -9.02
CA ALA A 43 -3.58 -10.43 -8.67
C ALA A 43 -4.95 -11.06 -8.43
N LYS A 44 -5.87 -10.33 -7.79
CA LYS A 44 -7.18 -10.84 -7.39
C LYS A 44 -8.23 -10.78 -8.50
N TYR A 45 -8.15 -9.78 -9.37
CA TYR A 45 -9.11 -9.54 -10.45
C TYR A 45 -8.42 -9.39 -11.82
N PRO A 46 -7.73 -10.44 -12.31
CA PRO A 46 -6.87 -10.35 -13.50
C PRO A 46 -7.60 -10.01 -14.81
N GLY A 47 -8.94 -10.09 -14.84
CA GLY A 47 -9.79 -9.77 -15.99
C GLY A 47 -10.66 -8.54 -15.83
N GLN A 48 -10.44 -7.72 -14.79
CA GLN A 48 -11.17 -6.46 -14.59
C GLN A 48 -10.22 -5.26 -14.76
N THR A 49 -10.62 -4.34 -15.62
CA THR A 49 -9.98 -3.02 -15.72
C THR A 49 -10.49 -2.15 -14.58
N VAL A 50 -9.68 -2.09 -13.52
CA VAL A 50 -9.86 -1.20 -12.38
C VAL A 50 -9.01 0.05 -12.56
N THR A 51 -9.61 1.22 -12.44
CA THR A 51 -8.89 2.50 -12.55
C THR A 51 -8.81 3.13 -11.18
N PHE A 52 -7.62 3.55 -10.78
CA PHE A 52 -7.44 4.31 -9.55
C PHE A 52 -8.26 5.60 -9.61
N GLU A 53 -9.03 5.86 -8.56
CA GLU A 53 -9.89 7.03 -8.47
C GLU A 53 -9.43 7.97 -7.37
N HIS A 54 -9.35 7.46 -6.13
CA HIS A 54 -9.10 8.30 -4.97
C HIS A 54 -8.22 7.62 -3.92
N PHE A 55 -7.45 8.44 -3.21
CA PHE A 55 -6.62 8.03 -2.08
C PHE A 55 -6.82 9.01 -0.94
N GLU A 56 -7.28 8.50 0.20
CA GLU A 56 -7.49 9.30 1.41
C GLU A 56 -6.85 8.60 2.61
N TYR A 57 -6.29 9.37 3.53
CA TYR A 57 -5.90 8.87 4.84
C TYR A 57 -6.97 9.25 5.85
N GLU A 58 -7.60 8.25 6.46
CA GLU A 58 -8.63 8.46 7.48
C GLU A 58 -7.96 8.41 8.87
N PRO A 59 -7.72 9.57 9.52
CA PRO A 59 -6.95 9.63 10.75
C PRO A 59 -7.63 8.90 11.91
N HIS A 60 -8.96 8.80 11.91
CA HIS A 60 -9.73 8.17 12.98
C HIS A 60 -9.45 6.67 13.09
N PHE A 61 -9.22 6.00 11.95
CA PHE A 61 -8.90 4.57 11.92
C PHE A 61 -7.39 4.30 11.74
N GLY A 62 -6.63 5.32 11.33
CA GLY A 62 -5.22 5.17 10.99
C GLY A 62 -4.99 4.35 9.71
N ASP A 63 -6.03 4.28 8.87
CA ASP A 63 -6.09 3.46 7.67
C ASP A 63 -6.07 4.34 6.41
N TYR A 64 -5.55 3.79 5.32
CA TYR A 64 -5.62 4.40 4.00
C TYR A 64 -6.82 3.85 3.26
N ILE A 65 -7.67 4.73 2.73
CA ILE A 65 -8.81 4.36 1.90
C ILE A 65 -8.40 4.58 0.45
N ILE A 66 -8.51 3.54 -0.37
CA ILE A 66 -8.25 3.58 -1.80
C ILE A 66 -9.50 3.17 -2.55
N SER A 67 -9.96 4.06 -3.43
CA SER A 67 -11.11 3.84 -4.29
C SER A 67 -10.64 3.53 -5.70
N TYR A 68 -11.24 2.50 -6.29
CA TYR A 68 -11.07 2.14 -7.69
C TYR A 68 -12.43 2.16 -8.38
N THR A 69 -12.49 2.67 -9.60
CA THR A 69 -13.64 2.47 -10.48
C THR A 69 -13.45 1.21 -11.29
N SER A 70 -14.50 0.41 -11.44
CA SER A 70 -14.51 -0.76 -12.32
C SER A 70 -15.48 -0.52 -13.46
N GLN A 71 -15.15 -0.98 -14.67
CA GLN A 71 -16.07 -0.90 -15.81
C GLN A 71 -17.28 -1.84 -15.67
N LYS A 72 -17.23 -2.83 -14.75
CA LYS A 72 -18.24 -3.89 -14.62
C LYS A 72 -19.16 -3.75 -13.41
N THR A 73 -18.80 -2.95 -12.41
CA THR A 73 -19.51 -2.91 -11.11
C THR A 73 -19.38 -1.52 -10.49
N ASP A 74 -20.24 -1.22 -9.51
CA ASP A 74 -20.09 -0.04 -8.64
C ASP A 74 -18.70 0.01 -7.99
N SER A 75 -18.28 1.22 -7.63
CA SER A 75 -16.94 1.56 -7.15
C SER A 75 -16.40 0.61 -6.08
N LEU A 76 -15.16 0.15 -6.27
CA LEU A 76 -14.43 -0.70 -5.34
C LEU A 76 -13.69 0.18 -4.33
N HIS A 77 -14.16 0.20 -3.09
CA HIS A 77 -13.49 0.89 -1.99
C HIS A 77 -12.71 -0.10 -1.14
N LEU A 78 -11.38 -0.05 -1.22
CA LEU A 78 -10.49 -0.85 -0.39
C LEU A 78 -9.99 -0.03 0.79
N MET A 79 -10.03 -0.61 1.99
CA MET A 79 -9.31 -0.06 3.14
C MET A 79 -8.01 -0.82 3.32
N LEU A 80 -6.91 -0.09 3.36
CA LEU A 80 -5.57 -0.62 3.60
C LEU A 80 -5.08 -0.23 4.98
N ALA A 81 -4.58 -1.23 5.69
CA ALA A 81 -3.95 -1.09 7.00
C ALA A 81 -2.69 -1.97 7.04
N PRO A 82 -1.63 -1.60 7.79
CA PRO A 82 -1.49 -0.39 8.60
C PRO A 82 -0.68 0.72 7.90
N LYS A 83 -0.60 1.89 8.56
CA LYS A 83 0.21 3.08 8.17
C LYS A 83 1.71 2.82 7.95
N MET A 84 2.21 1.67 8.39
CA MET A 84 3.62 1.24 8.31
C MET A 84 3.69 -0.06 7.51
N LEU A 85 4.74 -0.21 6.71
CA LEU A 85 4.97 -1.45 5.96
C LEU A 85 5.07 -2.67 6.90
N PRO A 86 4.63 -3.86 6.45
CA PRO A 86 3.93 -4.11 5.18
C PRO A 86 2.47 -3.63 5.21
N ILE A 87 2.01 -3.00 4.12
CA ILE A 87 0.62 -2.53 3.94
C ILE A 87 -0.22 -3.71 3.44
N PHE A 88 -1.35 -3.97 4.09
CA PHE A 88 -2.29 -5.03 3.74
C PHE A 88 -3.67 -4.47 3.41
N VAL A 89 -4.44 -5.19 2.59
CA VAL A 89 -5.86 -4.91 2.40
C VAL A 89 -6.62 -5.48 3.59
N LYS A 90 -7.20 -4.59 4.40
CA LYS A 90 -7.97 -4.94 5.61
C LYS A 90 -9.43 -5.19 5.29
N TYR A 91 -9.96 -4.46 4.31
CA TYR A 91 -11.36 -4.56 3.91
C TYR A 91 -11.48 -4.53 2.40
N ASN A 92 -12.25 -5.47 1.87
CA ASN A 92 -12.63 -5.56 0.47
C ASN A 92 -14.14 -5.89 0.41
N PRO A 93 -15.00 -4.95 -0.02
CA PRO A 93 -16.44 -5.14 -0.01
C PRO A 93 -16.90 -6.26 -0.95
N TRP A 94 -16.13 -6.57 -2.00
CA TRP A 94 -16.45 -7.68 -2.91
C TRP A 94 -16.16 -9.07 -2.33
N ASP A 95 -15.54 -9.16 -1.15
CA ASP A 95 -15.39 -10.44 -0.42
C ASP A 95 -16.59 -10.76 0.46
N GLN A 96 -17.50 -9.81 0.68
CA GLN A 96 -18.71 -10.07 1.43
C GLN A 96 -19.76 -10.70 0.51
N PRO A 97 -20.50 -11.73 0.98
CA PRO A 97 -21.70 -12.14 0.28
C PRO A 97 -22.62 -10.92 0.23
N MET A 98 -23.03 -10.51 -0.98
CA MET A 98 -24.07 -9.50 -1.10
C MET A 98 -25.28 -10.03 -0.33
N SER A 99 -25.68 -9.34 0.73
CA SER A 99 -26.98 -9.61 1.33
C SER A 99 -28.01 -9.07 0.36
N ASP A 100 -28.75 -9.98 -0.25
CA ASP A 100 -29.99 -9.68 -0.97
C ASP A 100 -30.99 -8.92 -0.06
#